data_AF-A0A7L4A735-F1
#
_entry.id   AF-A0A7L4A735-F1
#
_cell.length_a   1.000
_cell.length_b   1.000
_cell.length_c   1.000
_cell.angle_alpha   90.00
_cell.angle_beta   90.00
_cell.angle_gamma   90.00
#
_symmetry.space_group_name_H-M   'P 1'
#
loop_
_entity.id
_entity.type
_entity.pdbx_description
1 polymer ?
#
loop_
_entity_poly.entity_id
_entity_poly.type
_entity_poly.pdbx_seq_one_letter_code
_entity_poly.pdbx_strand_id
1 'polypeptide(L)'
;RPPVPPPPGAPTARLLFLTDLHWDRHYVPGSEAACPDPLCCRGAVRPGPGGAGFWGEYGKCDLPLHTIEALLTQLPGAAPFTAAYWTGDIPAHDVWQQSRQDQLLALRTVTGLLRRHLGSLPVYPAVGNHEATPVNAFPPPYVRGNQSSAWLYDAMAQAWQDWLPPSALETLRWGQPPAERARGGSGLAGAQSWEGTERLHRTCCRAAWQGQDWLHHACCRAAWWGQGRGLGTDSPHAPDRCRFEGTIAAQFFGHTHVDEFEMFYDEETLTRPVSVAFVAPSVTTYINLNPGYRVYEVDGAYPGSSHAVLDHETFILNLTEANAPGAEPHWQRLYRAREAYGLPSAFPADWDRLIRRFQDDERLFQRFWFLFHKGHPPREPCLAACKAALLCALRTGRSADPGLCQPLRPALPFPRIQVLWQQRRLC
;
A
#
# COMPACT_ATOMS: atom_id res chain seq x y z
N ARG A 1 6.01 -12.82 21.38
CA ARG A 1 7.21 -12.26 22.06
C ARG A 1 7.63 -10.99 21.31
N PRO A 2 7.93 -9.87 21.99
CA PRO A 2 8.36 -8.66 21.31
C PRO A 2 9.64 -8.89 20.49
N PRO A 3 9.79 -8.25 19.32
CA PRO A 3 11.05 -8.28 18.57
C PRO A 3 12.17 -7.66 19.41
N VAL A 4 13.36 -8.23 19.29
CA VAL A 4 14.58 -7.78 19.99
C VAL A 4 15.48 -7.11 18.96
N PRO A 5 16.13 -5.98 19.28
CA PRO A 5 17.08 -5.36 18.37
C PRO A 5 18.18 -6.34 17.96
N PRO A 6 18.63 -6.31 16.70
CA PRO A 6 19.71 -7.17 16.26
C PRO A 6 21.02 -6.84 17.00
N PRO A 7 21.93 -7.82 17.16
CA PRO A 7 23.22 -7.57 17.78
C PRO A 7 24.05 -6.55 16.97
N PRO A 8 24.98 -5.81 17.61
CA PRO A 8 25.85 -4.89 16.90
C PRO A 8 26.60 -5.56 15.75
N GLY A 9 26.53 -4.98 14.55
CA GLY A 9 27.18 -5.51 13.35
C GLY A 9 26.42 -6.64 12.64
N ALA A 10 25.20 -6.98 13.07
CA ALA A 10 24.34 -7.89 12.33
C ALA A 10 24.06 -7.37 10.91
N PRO A 11 23.97 -8.26 9.91
CA PRO A 11 23.66 -7.84 8.55
C PRO A 11 22.20 -7.34 8.48
N THR A 12 21.98 -6.33 7.64
CA THR A 12 20.66 -5.75 7.35
C THR A 12 20.32 -5.96 5.88
N ALA A 13 19.03 -6.01 5.54
CA ALA A 13 18.55 -6.06 4.17
C ALA A 13 17.72 -4.81 3.82
N ARG A 14 17.79 -4.37 2.56
CA ARG A 14 17.01 -3.24 2.04
C ARG A 14 15.94 -3.75 1.08
N LEU A 15 14.68 -3.44 1.37
CA LEU A 15 13.53 -3.84 0.56
C LEU A 15 12.95 -2.62 -0.14
N LEU A 16 12.88 -2.65 -1.46
CA LEU A 16 12.15 -1.66 -2.24
C LEU A 16 10.64 -1.92 -2.07
N PHE A 17 9.83 -0.88 -1.89
CA PHE A 17 8.40 -1.00 -1.83
C PHE A 17 7.72 -0.04 -2.81
N LEU A 18 7.01 -0.60 -3.78
CA LEU A 18 6.23 0.11 -4.79
C LEU A 18 4.75 -0.20 -4.59
N THR A 19 3.91 0.79 -4.76
CA THR A 19 2.45 0.65 -4.66
C THR A 19 1.75 1.75 -5.41
N ASP A 20 0.51 1.49 -5.85
CA ASP A 20 -0.40 2.48 -6.43
C ASP A 20 0.29 3.31 -7.53
N LEU A 21 0.77 2.63 -8.57
CA LEU A 21 1.47 3.26 -9.70
C LEU A 21 0.50 4.10 -10.54
N HIS A 22 -0.71 3.58 -10.73
CA HIS A 22 -1.78 4.17 -11.53
C HIS A 22 -1.27 4.84 -12.80
N TRP A 23 -0.81 4.00 -13.73
CA TRP A 23 -0.40 4.47 -15.04
C TRP A 23 -1.62 4.88 -15.85
N ASP A 24 -1.69 6.17 -16.21
CA ASP A 24 -2.65 6.69 -17.17
C ASP A 24 -2.03 6.77 -18.56
N ARG A 25 -2.47 5.85 -19.43
CA ARG A 25 -2.10 5.81 -20.85
C ARG A 25 -2.52 7.07 -21.61
N HIS A 26 -3.53 7.78 -21.13
CA HIS A 26 -4.15 8.93 -21.77
C HIS A 26 -3.76 10.26 -21.11
N TYR A 27 -2.79 10.25 -20.19
CA TYR A 27 -2.24 11.47 -19.63
C TYR A 27 -1.64 12.36 -20.73
N VAL A 28 -2.00 13.64 -20.75
CA VAL A 28 -1.50 14.61 -21.72
C VAL A 28 -0.98 15.86 -20.99
N PRO A 29 0.33 16.15 -21.01
CA PRO A 29 0.86 17.41 -20.50
C PRO A 29 0.18 18.62 -21.13
N GLY A 30 -0.16 19.61 -20.31
CA GLY A 30 -0.86 20.83 -20.70
C GLY A 30 -2.38 20.69 -20.89
N SER A 31 -2.96 19.51 -20.67
CA SER A 31 -4.42 19.33 -20.65
C SER A 31 -5.03 19.83 -19.33
N GLU A 32 -6.36 19.94 -19.27
CA GLU A 32 -7.06 20.48 -18.10
C GLU A 32 -6.86 19.61 -16.85
N ALA A 33 -6.25 20.18 -15.80
CA ALA A 33 -6.04 19.51 -14.52
C ALA A 33 -7.28 19.59 -13.59
N ALA A 34 -8.11 20.62 -13.75
CA ALA A 34 -9.31 20.87 -12.96
C ALA A 34 -10.60 20.67 -13.78
N CYS A 35 -10.76 19.45 -14.32
CA CYS A 35 -11.93 19.05 -15.09
C CYS A 35 -13.11 18.61 -14.19
N PRO A 36 -14.35 18.49 -14.71
CA PRO A 36 -15.48 17.98 -13.93
C PRO A 36 -15.43 16.46 -13.69
N ASP A 37 -14.70 15.69 -14.50
CA ASP A 37 -14.63 14.23 -14.42
C ASP A 37 -13.84 13.72 -13.20
N PRO A 38 -14.02 12.47 -12.75
CA PRO A 38 -13.29 11.94 -11.57
C PRO A 38 -11.77 11.81 -11.75
N LEU A 39 -11.28 11.80 -12.99
CA LEU A 39 -9.87 11.80 -13.38
C LEU A 39 -9.66 12.82 -14.51
N CYS A 40 -8.68 13.70 -14.35
CA CYS A 40 -8.34 14.79 -15.27
C CYS A 40 -6.95 14.61 -15.88
N CYS A 41 -6.34 15.69 -16.40
CA CYS A 41 -5.04 15.67 -17.08
C CYS A 41 -5.02 14.79 -18.34
N ARG A 42 -6.16 14.72 -19.03
CA ARG A 42 -6.36 13.97 -20.28
C ARG A 42 -6.99 14.85 -21.35
N GLY A 43 -6.86 14.43 -22.60
CA GLY A 43 -7.53 15.07 -23.73
C GLY A 43 -6.76 16.24 -24.32
N ALA A 44 -7.47 17.27 -24.78
CA ALA A 44 -6.86 18.39 -25.50
C ALA A 44 -6.05 19.31 -24.58
N VAL A 45 -4.88 19.73 -25.08
CA VAL A 45 -4.06 20.76 -24.45
C VAL A 45 -4.84 22.07 -24.43
N ARG A 46 -4.91 22.71 -23.25
CA ARG A 46 -5.56 24.01 -23.10
C ARG A 46 -4.52 25.13 -23.03
N PRO A 47 -4.60 26.17 -23.87
CA PRO A 47 -3.72 27.33 -23.75
C PRO A 47 -4.07 28.15 -22.50
N GLY A 48 -3.08 28.43 -21.66
CA GLY A 48 -3.24 29.24 -20.45
C GLY A 48 -2.68 28.58 -19.17
N PRO A 49 -2.77 29.25 -18.01
CA PRO A 49 -2.40 28.66 -16.73
C PRO A 49 -3.37 27.54 -16.33
N GLY A 50 -2.89 26.57 -15.55
CA GLY A 50 -3.70 25.44 -15.06
C GLY A 50 -3.67 24.17 -15.92
N GLY A 51 -2.81 24.13 -16.94
CA GLY A 51 -2.52 22.90 -17.67
C GLY A 51 -1.68 21.92 -16.84
N ALA A 52 -1.91 20.63 -17.03
CA ALA A 52 -1.22 19.55 -16.35
C ALA A 52 0.30 19.59 -16.57
N GLY A 53 1.07 19.44 -15.50
CA GLY A 53 2.53 19.33 -15.57
C GLY A 53 3.02 18.19 -16.48
N PHE A 54 4.30 18.23 -16.85
CA PHE A 54 4.88 17.17 -17.67
C PHE A 54 5.06 15.88 -16.86
N TRP A 55 5.49 15.96 -15.61
CA TRP A 55 5.77 14.83 -14.72
C TRP A 55 4.58 14.36 -13.87
N GLY A 56 3.39 14.92 -14.09
CA GLY A 56 2.27 14.79 -13.16
C GLY A 56 1.79 16.14 -12.66
N GLU A 57 0.65 16.15 -11.98
CA GLU A 57 -0.01 17.38 -11.52
C GLU A 57 -0.64 17.20 -10.13
N TYR A 58 -0.63 18.29 -9.34
CA TYR A 58 -1.35 18.35 -8.07
C TYR A 58 -2.85 18.52 -8.30
N GLY A 59 -3.52 17.39 -8.50
CA GLY A 59 -4.97 17.34 -8.70
C GLY A 59 -5.49 15.92 -8.69
N LYS A 60 -6.69 15.73 -9.24
CA LYS A 60 -7.28 14.40 -9.49
C LYS A 60 -6.75 13.85 -10.81
N CYS A 61 -5.44 13.63 -10.85
CA CYS A 61 -4.72 13.12 -12.00
C CYS A 61 -3.84 11.94 -11.59
N ASP A 62 -3.65 11.02 -12.53
CA ASP A 62 -2.74 9.87 -12.43
C ASP A 62 -1.46 10.15 -13.23
N LEU A 63 -0.56 9.18 -13.33
CA LEU A 63 0.77 9.40 -13.86
C LEU A 63 0.95 9.03 -15.33
N PRO A 64 1.70 9.82 -16.11
CA PRO A 64 2.22 9.37 -17.39
C PRO A 64 3.37 8.36 -17.20
N LEU A 65 3.56 7.49 -18.19
CA LEU A 65 4.53 6.38 -18.12
C LEU A 65 5.97 6.86 -17.87
N HIS A 66 6.37 8.00 -18.45
CA HIS A 66 7.74 8.52 -18.32
C HIS A 66 8.08 8.94 -16.89
N THR A 67 7.10 9.28 -16.05
CA THR A 67 7.34 9.56 -14.62
C THR A 67 7.65 8.29 -13.84
N ILE A 68 6.94 7.20 -14.14
CA ILE A 68 7.21 5.88 -13.57
C ILE A 68 8.58 5.39 -14.06
N GLU A 69 8.92 5.60 -15.33
CA GLU A 69 10.23 5.24 -15.88
C GLU A 69 11.37 6.06 -15.25
N ALA A 70 11.16 7.36 -15.00
CA ALA A 70 12.14 8.21 -14.29
C ALA A 70 12.38 7.74 -12.85
N LEU A 71 11.33 7.30 -12.14
CA LEU A 71 11.47 6.64 -10.83
C LEU A 71 12.39 5.43 -10.93
N LEU A 72 12.11 4.53 -11.85
CA LEU A 72 12.83 3.26 -11.95
C LEU A 72 14.27 3.43 -12.44
N THR A 73 14.53 4.45 -13.27
CA THR A 73 15.86 4.74 -13.80
C THR A 73 16.86 5.16 -12.73
N GLN A 74 16.42 5.80 -11.64
CA GLN A 74 17.33 6.21 -10.56
C GLN A 74 17.60 5.12 -9.52
N LEU A 75 16.78 4.07 -9.44
CA LEU A 75 16.94 3.00 -8.45
C LEU A 75 18.27 2.22 -8.53
N PRO A 76 18.83 1.90 -9.72
CA PRO A 76 20.15 1.24 -9.80
C PRO A 76 21.30 2.09 -9.23
N GLY A 77 21.13 3.42 -9.14
CA GLY A 77 22.10 4.31 -8.49
C GLY A 77 21.95 4.37 -6.96
N ALA A 78 20.88 3.79 -6.41
CA ALA A 78 20.69 3.66 -4.96
C ALA A 78 21.45 2.43 -4.41
N ALA A 79 21.62 2.37 -3.08
CA ALA A 79 22.20 1.20 -2.43
C ALA A 79 21.44 -0.09 -2.82
N PRO A 80 22.13 -1.24 -2.97
CA PRO A 80 21.52 -2.44 -3.54
C PRO A 80 20.34 -2.95 -2.70
N PHE A 81 19.22 -3.20 -3.37
CA PHE A 81 18.05 -3.84 -2.79
C PHE A 81 18.20 -5.36 -2.81
N THR A 82 17.64 -6.02 -1.80
CA THR A 82 17.63 -7.48 -1.71
C THR A 82 16.41 -8.08 -2.38
N ALA A 83 15.28 -7.37 -2.33
CA ALA A 83 14.05 -7.70 -3.06
C ALA A 83 13.19 -6.43 -3.21
N ALA A 84 12.16 -6.51 -4.06
CA ALA A 84 11.11 -5.51 -4.17
C ALA A 84 9.74 -6.12 -3.83
N TYR A 85 8.92 -5.38 -3.09
CA TYR A 85 7.51 -5.66 -2.91
C TYR A 85 6.70 -4.67 -3.76
N TRP A 86 5.71 -5.18 -4.49
CA TRP A 86 4.88 -4.38 -5.37
C TRP A 86 3.41 -4.67 -5.17
N THR A 87 2.67 -3.77 -4.53
CA THR A 87 1.32 -4.10 -4.01
C THR A 87 0.14 -3.75 -4.92
N GLY A 88 0.38 -3.67 -6.23
CA GLY A 88 -0.69 -3.54 -7.23
C GLY A 88 -1.11 -2.09 -7.49
N ASP A 89 -2.37 -1.93 -7.90
CA ASP A 89 -3.00 -0.70 -8.37
C ASP A 89 -2.22 -0.08 -9.55
N ILE A 90 -2.14 -0.88 -10.61
CA ILE A 90 -1.45 -0.55 -11.87
C ILE A 90 -2.28 0.38 -12.76
N PRO A 91 -3.55 0.09 -13.07
CA PRO A 91 -4.34 0.91 -14.00
C PRO A 91 -4.83 2.20 -13.34
N ALA A 92 -5.06 3.24 -14.13
CA ALA A 92 -5.54 4.54 -13.66
C ALA A 92 -6.99 4.50 -13.11
N HIS A 93 -7.47 5.66 -12.65
CA HIS A 93 -8.82 5.86 -12.10
C HIS A 93 -9.90 6.16 -13.16
N ASP A 94 -9.66 5.88 -14.45
CA ASP A 94 -10.64 6.02 -15.54
C ASP A 94 -11.65 4.86 -15.63
N VAL A 95 -12.15 4.45 -14.46
CA VAL A 95 -12.95 3.24 -14.23
C VAL A 95 -14.24 3.18 -15.04
N TRP A 96 -14.72 4.30 -15.56
CA TRP A 96 -15.92 4.37 -16.40
C TRP A 96 -15.68 3.90 -17.84
N GLN A 97 -14.42 3.77 -18.27
CA GLN A 97 -14.06 3.46 -19.66
C GLN A 97 -12.90 2.45 -19.78
N GLN A 98 -12.83 1.47 -18.87
CA GLN A 98 -11.79 0.43 -18.91
C GLN A 98 -12.31 -0.88 -19.49
N SER A 99 -11.65 -1.38 -20.54
CA SER A 99 -11.86 -2.74 -21.07
C SER A 99 -10.84 -3.72 -20.47
N ARG A 100 -11.11 -5.03 -20.54
CA ARG A 100 -10.12 -6.05 -20.11
C ARG A 100 -8.80 -5.91 -20.86
N GLN A 101 -8.85 -5.49 -22.12
CA GLN A 101 -7.65 -5.29 -22.92
C GLN A 101 -6.79 -4.15 -22.37
N ASP A 102 -7.40 -3.08 -21.89
CA ASP A 102 -6.68 -1.95 -21.27
C ASP A 102 -6.02 -2.40 -19.96
N GLN A 103 -6.72 -3.20 -19.14
CA GLN A 103 -6.15 -3.77 -17.91
C GLN A 103 -4.94 -4.66 -18.19
N LEU A 104 -5.05 -5.56 -19.18
CA LEU A 104 -3.95 -6.46 -19.56
C LEU A 104 -2.79 -5.69 -20.19
N LEU A 105 -3.07 -4.61 -20.92
CA LEU A 105 -2.04 -3.71 -21.44
C LEU A 105 -1.29 -3.02 -20.30
N ALA A 106 -1.99 -2.47 -19.31
CA ALA A 106 -1.39 -1.87 -18.12
C ALA A 106 -0.49 -2.86 -17.38
N LEU A 107 -1.01 -4.06 -17.08
CA LEU A 107 -0.27 -5.14 -16.43
C LEU A 107 1.04 -5.46 -17.18
N ARG A 108 0.95 -5.71 -18.49
CA ARG A 108 2.12 -6.12 -19.30
C ARG A 108 3.14 -5.00 -19.45
N THR A 109 2.69 -3.77 -19.70
CA THR A 109 3.57 -2.60 -19.89
C THR A 109 4.35 -2.32 -18.62
N VAL A 110 3.66 -2.20 -17.47
CA VAL A 110 4.32 -1.86 -16.20
C VAL A 110 5.18 -3.02 -15.69
N THR A 111 4.71 -4.26 -15.80
CA THR A 111 5.56 -5.43 -15.46
C THR A 111 6.81 -5.49 -16.35
N GLY A 112 6.67 -5.21 -17.65
CA GLY A 112 7.79 -5.13 -18.58
C GLY A 112 8.78 -4.03 -18.19
N LEU A 113 8.28 -2.85 -17.84
CA LEU A 113 9.10 -1.73 -17.38
C LEU A 113 9.87 -2.08 -16.10
N LEU A 114 9.20 -2.62 -15.08
CA LEU A 114 9.83 -3.08 -13.84
C LEU A 114 10.92 -4.11 -14.11
N ARG A 115 10.65 -5.13 -14.95
CA ARG A 115 11.64 -6.15 -15.31
C ARG A 115 12.88 -5.53 -15.97
N ARG A 116 12.71 -4.55 -16.86
CA ARG A 116 13.83 -3.89 -17.55
C ARG A 116 14.74 -3.11 -16.59
N HIS A 117 14.16 -2.39 -15.63
CA HIS A 117 14.94 -1.51 -14.74
C HIS A 117 15.42 -2.18 -13.46
N LEU A 118 14.68 -3.16 -12.94
CA LEU A 118 15.06 -3.89 -11.71
C LEU A 118 15.96 -5.10 -12.01
N GLY A 119 16.07 -5.51 -13.27
CA GLY A 119 16.98 -6.57 -13.70
C GLY A 119 16.71 -7.90 -12.99
N SER A 120 17.72 -8.43 -12.31
CA SER A 120 17.64 -9.70 -11.57
C SER A 120 17.07 -9.57 -10.15
N LEU A 121 16.65 -8.37 -9.73
CA LEU A 121 16.05 -8.19 -8.40
C LEU A 121 14.73 -8.97 -8.31
N PRO A 122 14.55 -9.85 -7.32
CA PRO A 122 13.28 -10.54 -7.11
C PRO A 122 12.17 -9.53 -6.77
N VAL A 123 11.03 -9.62 -7.47
CA VAL A 123 9.86 -8.77 -7.22
C VAL A 123 8.68 -9.64 -6.77
N TYR A 124 8.10 -9.34 -5.62
CA TYR A 124 6.94 -10.03 -5.08
C TYR A 124 5.68 -9.16 -5.23
N PRO A 125 4.86 -9.40 -6.25
CA PRO A 125 3.66 -8.62 -6.49
C PRO A 125 2.47 -9.07 -5.62
N ALA A 126 1.57 -8.13 -5.33
CA ALA A 126 0.21 -8.38 -4.87
C ALA A 126 -0.80 -7.76 -5.85
N VAL A 127 -2.03 -8.27 -5.82
CA VAL A 127 -3.12 -7.82 -6.70
C VAL A 127 -3.83 -6.64 -6.04
N GLY A 128 -3.93 -5.52 -6.75
CA GLY A 128 -4.70 -4.34 -6.36
C GLY A 128 -6.21 -4.50 -6.66
N ASN A 129 -7.03 -3.46 -6.45
CA ASN A 129 -8.44 -3.49 -6.90
C ASN A 129 -8.64 -2.93 -8.30
N HIS A 130 -7.72 -2.07 -8.74
CA HIS A 130 -7.82 -1.43 -10.04
C HIS A 130 -7.42 -2.38 -11.17
N GLU A 131 -6.93 -3.60 -10.91
CA GLU A 131 -6.53 -4.57 -11.93
C GLU A 131 -7.71 -5.18 -12.67
N ALA A 132 -8.85 -5.36 -12.02
CA ALA A 132 -10.06 -5.89 -12.63
C ALA A 132 -10.92 -4.78 -13.24
N THR A 133 -11.71 -5.15 -14.26
CA THR A 133 -12.79 -4.31 -14.78
C THR A 133 -14.11 -5.09 -14.79
N PRO A 134 -15.20 -4.54 -14.23
CA PRO A 134 -15.29 -3.25 -13.52
C PRO A 134 -14.42 -3.21 -12.25
N VAL A 135 -14.00 -2.02 -11.82
CA VAL A 135 -13.13 -1.83 -10.64
C VAL A 135 -13.68 -2.53 -9.40
N ASN A 136 -12.82 -3.13 -8.58
CA ASN A 136 -13.17 -3.97 -7.41
C ASN A 136 -13.85 -5.31 -7.72
N ALA A 137 -14.13 -5.65 -8.99
CA ALA A 137 -14.83 -6.89 -9.32
C ALA A 137 -13.88 -8.10 -9.33
N PHE A 138 -13.77 -8.79 -8.19
CA PHE A 138 -13.03 -10.05 -8.05
C PHE A 138 -13.96 -11.20 -7.64
N PRO A 139 -14.71 -11.79 -8.61
CA PRO A 139 -15.59 -12.91 -8.31
C PRO A 139 -14.83 -14.09 -7.67
N PRO A 140 -15.38 -14.70 -6.61
CA PRO A 140 -14.72 -15.84 -5.96
C PRO A 140 -14.55 -17.05 -6.89
N PRO A 141 -13.68 -18.02 -6.55
CA PRO A 141 -13.34 -19.14 -7.43
C PRO A 141 -14.51 -20.05 -7.82
N TYR A 142 -15.62 -20.02 -7.08
CA TYR A 142 -16.84 -20.77 -7.43
C TYR A 142 -17.58 -20.15 -8.63
N VAL A 143 -17.33 -18.88 -8.96
CA VAL A 143 -17.82 -18.24 -10.18
C VAL A 143 -16.96 -18.69 -11.34
N ARG A 144 -17.56 -19.35 -12.33
CA ARG A 144 -16.87 -19.96 -13.48
C ARG A 144 -17.18 -19.23 -14.78
N GLY A 145 -16.42 -19.58 -15.83
CA GLY A 145 -16.63 -19.05 -17.18
C GLY A 145 -16.15 -17.62 -17.34
N ASN A 146 -16.69 -16.93 -18.36
CA ASN A 146 -16.21 -15.62 -18.77
C ASN A 146 -16.39 -14.52 -17.71
N GLN A 147 -17.32 -14.70 -16.76
CA GLN A 147 -17.56 -13.74 -15.67
C GLN A 147 -16.59 -13.88 -14.50
N SER A 148 -15.72 -14.90 -14.49
CA SER A 148 -14.67 -15.07 -13.48
C SER A 148 -13.46 -14.15 -13.74
N SER A 149 -12.56 -14.04 -12.76
CA SER A 149 -11.28 -13.32 -12.90
C SER A 149 -10.16 -14.17 -13.52
N ALA A 150 -10.46 -15.34 -14.10
CA ALA A 150 -9.44 -16.22 -14.69
C ALA A 150 -8.60 -15.51 -15.77
N TRP A 151 -9.24 -14.70 -16.63
CA TRP A 151 -8.55 -13.91 -17.67
C TRP A 151 -7.43 -13.01 -17.11
N LEU A 152 -7.61 -12.51 -15.90
CA LEU A 152 -6.67 -11.62 -15.22
C LEU A 152 -5.59 -12.42 -14.50
N TYR A 153 -5.97 -13.42 -13.71
CA TYR A 153 -5.03 -14.23 -12.94
C TYR A 153 -4.11 -15.06 -13.84
N ASP A 154 -4.61 -15.58 -14.97
CA ASP A 154 -3.77 -16.28 -15.94
C ASP A 154 -2.74 -15.34 -16.59
N ALA A 155 -3.15 -14.11 -16.90
CA ALA A 155 -2.25 -13.10 -17.45
C ALA A 155 -1.21 -12.63 -16.42
N MET A 156 -1.58 -12.49 -15.15
CA MET A 156 -0.65 -12.20 -14.05
C MET A 156 0.36 -13.32 -13.86
N ALA A 157 -0.10 -14.57 -13.84
CA ALA A 157 0.78 -15.73 -13.71
C ALA A 157 1.78 -15.82 -14.87
N GLN A 158 1.38 -15.44 -16.08
CA GLN A 158 2.29 -15.34 -17.22
C GLN A 158 3.26 -14.14 -17.09
N ALA A 159 2.75 -12.97 -16.71
CA ALA A 159 3.56 -11.75 -16.60
C ALA A 159 4.62 -11.84 -15.50
N TRP A 160 4.32 -12.55 -14.40
CA TRP A 160 5.15 -12.65 -13.19
C TRP A 160 5.90 -13.99 -13.06
N GLN A 161 5.88 -14.84 -14.10
CA GLN A 161 6.48 -16.17 -14.05
C GLN A 161 7.98 -16.19 -13.74
N ASP A 162 8.70 -15.12 -14.08
CA ASP A 162 10.16 -15.03 -13.86
C ASP A 162 10.50 -14.69 -12.41
N TRP A 163 9.53 -14.19 -11.64
CA TRP A 163 9.74 -13.79 -10.24
C TRP A 163 9.18 -14.79 -9.23
N LEU A 164 8.22 -15.63 -9.66
CA LEU A 164 7.46 -16.48 -8.76
C LEU A 164 7.68 -17.97 -9.08
N PRO A 165 7.86 -18.83 -8.06
CA PRO A 165 8.01 -20.26 -8.28
C PRO A 165 6.71 -20.90 -8.80
N PRO A 166 6.78 -22.08 -9.45
CA PRO A 166 5.61 -22.73 -10.05
C PRO A 166 4.42 -22.94 -9.09
N SER A 167 4.68 -23.24 -7.83
CA SER A 167 3.64 -23.42 -6.80
C SER A 167 2.90 -22.12 -6.46
N ALA A 168 3.59 -20.98 -6.48
CA ALA A 168 2.99 -19.65 -6.33
C ALA A 168 2.13 -19.30 -7.56
N LEU A 169 2.60 -19.64 -8.75
CA LEU A 169 1.87 -19.40 -10.00
C LEU A 169 0.59 -20.23 -10.09
N GLU A 170 0.60 -21.48 -9.62
CA GLU A 170 -0.60 -22.31 -9.56
C GLU A 170 -1.66 -21.67 -8.67
N THR A 171 -1.28 -21.30 -7.46
CA THR A 171 -2.18 -20.68 -6.47
C THR A 171 -2.69 -19.31 -6.90
N LEU A 172 -1.86 -18.52 -7.61
CA LEU A 172 -2.27 -17.26 -8.22
C LEU A 172 -3.41 -17.46 -9.23
N ARG A 173 -3.32 -18.45 -10.13
CA ARG A 173 -4.34 -18.71 -11.17
C ARG A 173 -5.73 -19.06 -10.60
N TRP A 174 -5.78 -19.74 -9.47
CA TRP A 174 -7.04 -20.18 -8.85
C TRP A 174 -7.73 -19.09 -8.05
N GLY A 175 -7.03 -17.99 -7.73
CA GLY A 175 -7.53 -17.00 -6.80
C GLY A 175 -7.57 -17.47 -5.34
N GLN A 176 -7.12 -18.69 -5.01
CA GLN A 176 -7.11 -19.26 -3.65
C GLN A 176 -6.16 -20.48 -3.48
N PRO A 177 -5.69 -20.80 -2.25
CA PRO A 177 -4.83 -21.96 -1.97
C PRO A 177 -5.60 -23.31 -1.91
N PRO A 178 -4.94 -24.46 -2.15
CA PRO A 178 -5.59 -25.78 -2.30
C PRO A 178 -6.31 -26.34 -1.05
N ALA A 179 -6.09 -25.78 0.14
CA ALA A 179 -6.63 -26.34 1.39
C ALA A 179 -8.17 -26.25 1.52
N GLU A 180 -8.82 -25.37 0.76
CA GLU A 180 -10.29 -25.29 0.70
C GLU A 180 -10.93 -26.41 -0.14
N ARG A 181 -10.13 -27.22 -0.84
CA ARG A 181 -10.59 -28.38 -1.64
C ARG A 181 -11.22 -29.49 -0.78
N ALA A 182 -10.99 -29.48 0.54
CA ALA A 182 -11.38 -30.56 1.45
C ALA A 182 -12.67 -30.31 2.27
N ARG A 183 -13.34 -29.16 2.14
CA ARG A 183 -14.60 -28.88 2.87
C ARG A 183 -15.74 -28.50 1.93
N GLY A 184 -16.14 -29.45 1.08
CA GLY A 184 -17.43 -29.41 0.40
C GLY A 184 -18.52 -29.93 1.34
N GLY A 185 -19.35 -29.03 1.88
CA GLY A 185 -20.51 -29.37 2.69
C GLY A 185 -21.57 -28.26 2.60
N SER A 186 -22.74 -28.63 2.11
CA SER A 186 -23.94 -27.83 1.85
C SER A 186 -24.33 -26.79 2.91
N GLY A 187 -24.74 -25.60 2.48
CA GLY A 187 -25.49 -24.66 3.34
C GLY A 187 -25.73 -23.27 2.74
N LEU A 188 -26.96 -23.07 2.25
CA LEU A 188 -27.78 -21.84 2.20
C LEU A 188 -27.22 -20.53 1.61
N ALA A 189 -27.94 -20.05 0.59
CA ALA A 189 -27.77 -18.76 -0.07
C ALA A 189 -28.07 -17.57 0.85
N GLY A 190 -27.18 -16.57 0.83
CA GLY A 190 -27.40 -15.26 1.44
C GLY A 190 -26.10 -14.45 1.52
N ALA A 191 -25.97 -13.41 0.69
CA ALA A 191 -25.02 -12.29 0.80
C ALA A 191 -23.54 -12.63 1.08
N GLN A 192 -22.78 -12.98 0.04
CA GLN A 192 -21.31 -12.97 0.05
C GLN A 192 -20.75 -12.36 -1.24
N SER A 193 -20.95 -11.06 -1.40
CA SER A 193 -20.02 -10.22 -2.17
C SER A 193 -19.08 -9.59 -1.14
N TRP A 194 -17.78 -9.50 -1.42
CA TRP A 194 -16.70 -8.83 -0.64
C TRP A 194 -15.64 -9.71 0.07
N GLU A 195 -15.77 -11.04 0.13
CA GLU A 195 -14.77 -11.89 0.85
C GLU A 195 -13.63 -12.48 -0.02
N GLY A 196 -13.65 -12.26 -1.34
CA GLY A 196 -12.73 -12.95 -2.27
C GLY A 196 -11.28 -12.44 -2.25
N THR A 197 -11.08 -11.14 -2.02
CA THR A 197 -9.78 -10.46 -2.17
C THR A 197 -8.87 -10.64 -0.96
N GLU A 198 -9.42 -10.88 0.24
CA GLU A 198 -8.64 -11.16 1.46
C GLU A 198 -8.01 -12.57 1.46
N ARG A 199 -8.53 -13.53 0.67
CA ARG A 199 -8.05 -14.93 0.70
C ARG A 199 -6.86 -15.20 -0.21
N LEU A 200 -6.68 -14.41 -1.27
CA LEU A 200 -5.49 -14.41 -2.15
C LEU A 200 -4.18 -14.20 -1.38
N HIS A 201 -4.26 -13.57 -0.21
CA HIS A 201 -3.11 -13.20 0.61
C HIS A 201 -2.38 -14.36 1.30
N ARG A 202 -2.95 -15.56 1.29
CA ARG A 202 -2.26 -16.77 1.81
C ARG A 202 -1.27 -17.35 0.81
N THR A 203 -1.23 -16.86 -0.43
CA THR A 203 -0.48 -17.47 -1.54
C THR A 203 1.02 -17.17 -1.50
N CYS A 204 1.45 -15.96 -1.12
CA CYS A 204 2.89 -15.68 -0.98
C CYS A 204 3.56 -16.44 0.18
N CYS A 205 2.81 -16.83 1.23
CA CYS A 205 3.38 -17.57 2.36
C CYS A 205 3.41 -19.11 2.16
N ARG A 206 2.80 -19.68 1.11
CA ARG A 206 2.80 -21.15 0.92
C ARG A 206 3.87 -21.65 -0.07
N ALA A 207 4.26 -20.83 -1.04
CA ALA A 207 5.44 -21.12 -1.85
C ALA A 207 6.72 -21.14 -1.00
N ALA A 208 6.70 -20.45 0.15
CA ALA A 208 7.78 -20.39 1.11
C ALA A 208 8.00 -21.67 1.96
N TRP A 209 7.26 -22.76 1.70
CA TRP A 209 7.32 -23.98 2.50
C TRP A 209 7.91 -25.20 1.78
N GLN A 210 8.21 -25.12 0.47
CA GLN A 210 8.67 -26.30 -0.30
C GLN A 210 9.86 -26.09 -1.25
N GLY A 211 10.79 -25.17 -0.98
CA GLY A 211 12.03 -25.13 -1.77
C GLY A 211 13.02 -24.08 -1.34
N GLN A 212 14.16 -24.52 -0.80
CA GLN A 212 15.36 -23.77 -0.40
C GLN A 212 15.51 -22.36 -1.00
N ASP A 213 15.09 -21.33 -0.26
CA ASP A 213 15.63 -19.96 -0.36
C ASP A 213 15.32 -19.16 0.91
N TRP A 214 16.27 -18.33 1.36
CA TRP A 214 16.35 -17.71 2.69
C TRP A 214 15.31 -16.61 2.98
N LEU A 215 14.47 -16.24 2.01
CA LEU A 215 13.32 -15.31 2.17
C LEU A 215 12.11 -15.92 2.89
N HIS A 216 12.19 -17.20 3.29
CA HIS A 216 11.08 -17.97 3.87
C HIS A 216 10.51 -17.52 5.22
N HIS A 217 11.19 -16.63 5.96
CA HIS A 217 10.75 -16.23 7.31
C HIS A 217 10.01 -14.87 7.37
N ALA A 218 9.91 -14.13 6.27
CA ALA A 218 9.12 -12.90 6.20
C ALA A 218 7.73 -13.21 5.64
N CYS A 219 6.76 -13.56 6.48
CA CYS A 219 5.37 -13.71 6.01
C CYS A 219 4.80 -12.32 5.73
N CYS A 220 4.94 -11.86 4.48
CA CYS A 220 4.31 -10.64 3.99
C CYS A 220 2.80 -10.90 3.82
N ARG A 221 1.99 -10.27 4.67
CA ARG A 221 0.58 -10.04 4.37
C ARG A 221 0.46 -8.63 3.77
N ALA A 222 0.14 -8.54 2.49
CA ALA A 222 -0.21 -7.30 1.79
C ALA A 222 -1.72 -7.21 1.52
N ALA A 223 -2.55 -7.41 2.54
CA ALA A 223 -4.00 -7.52 2.35
C ALA A 223 -4.64 -6.25 1.74
N TRP A 224 -5.70 -6.46 0.98
CA TRP A 224 -6.47 -5.41 0.34
C TRP A 224 -7.40 -4.72 1.36
N TRP A 225 -7.41 -3.39 1.45
CA TRP A 225 -8.32 -2.63 2.33
C TRP A 225 -8.94 -1.41 1.62
N GLY A 226 -9.92 -1.63 0.74
CA GLY A 226 -10.69 -0.56 0.11
C GLY A 226 -12.20 -0.79 0.18
N GLN A 227 -12.92 0.17 0.77
CA GLN A 227 -14.39 0.27 1.02
C GLN A 227 -14.96 -0.18 2.38
N GLY A 228 -14.17 -0.75 3.28
CA GLY A 228 -14.65 -1.14 4.63
C GLY A 228 -14.85 0.00 5.64
N ARG A 229 -14.48 1.26 5.33
CA ARG A 229 -14.65 2.39 6.28
C ARG A 229 -16.13 2.81 6.46
N GLY A 230 -17.08 2.22 5.71
CA GLY A 230 -18.47 2.66 5.66
C GLY A 230 -19.57 1.61 5.89
N LEU A 231 -19.27 0.31 5.96
CA LEU A 231 -20.30 -0.72 6.15
C LEU A 231 -19.94 -1.62 7.33
N GLY A 232 -20.84 -1.69 8.31
CA GLY A 232 -20.69 -2.41 9.56
C GLY A 232 -20.70 -3.93 9.38
N THR A 233 -19.59 -4.48 8.93
CA THR A 233 -19.34 -5.92 8.97
C THR A 233 -18.04 -6.17 9.73
N ASP A 234 -18.15 -6.88 10.85
CA ASP A 234 -17.02 -7.44 11.58
C ASP A 234 -16.14 -8.22 10.60
N SER A 235 -14.88 -7.81 10.42
CA SER A 235 -13.91 -8.65 9.69
C SER A 235 -13.46 -9.77 10.64
N PRO A 236 -13.81 -11.05 10.38
CA PRO A 236 -13.54 -12.17 11.29
C PRO A 236 -12.05 -12.56 11.37
N HIS A 237 -11.14 -11.76 10.78
CA HIS A 237 -9.72 -12.10 10.61
C HIS A 237 -8.73 -11.27 11.45
N ALA A 238 -9.20 -10.27 12.21
CA ALA A 238 -8.42 -9.73 13.32
C ALA A 238 -7.88 -10.82 14.30
N PRO A 239 -8.66 -11.87 14.66
CA PRO A 239 -8.18 -12.88 15.61
C PRO A 239 -7.03 -13.78 15.11
N ASP A 240 -6.89 -13.97 13.79
CA ASP A 240 -5.77 -14.77 13.26
C ASP A 240 -4.42 -14.03 13.38
N ARG A 241 -4.41 -12.69 13.48
CA ARG A 241 -3.15 -11.91 13.52
C ARG A 241 -2.47 -11.98 14.89
N CYS A 242 -3.23 -11.86 15.97
CA CYS A 242 -2.69 -11.91 17.33
C CYS A 242 -2.23 -13.32 17.71
N ARG A 243 -2.88 -14.36 17.16
CA ARG A 243 -2.45 -15.77 17.33
C ARG A 243 -1.04 -16.06 16.80
N PHE A 244 -0.60 -15.37 15.74
CA PHE A 244 0.70 -15.59 15.08
C PHE A 244 1.72 -14.46 15.34
N GLU A 245 1.58 -13.72 16.44
CA GLU A 245 2.51 -12.62 16.81
C GLU A 245 3.97 -13.07 16.97
N GLY A 246 4.22 -14.37 17.16
CA GLY A 246 5.58 -14.95 17.19
C GLY A 246 6.15 -15.34 15.83
N THR A 247 5.40 -15.15 14.75
CA THR A 247 5.75 -15.57 13.38
C THR A 247 5.71 -14.41 12.39
N ILE A 248 4.83 -13.43 12.57
CA ILE A 248 4.72 -12.28 11.68
C ILE A 248 5.83 -11.27 12.04
N ALA A 249 6.80 -11.09 11.13
CA ALA A 249 7.88 -10.13 11.33
C ALA A 249 7.52 -8.71 10.87
N ALA A 250 6.69 -8.58 9.83
CA ALA A 250 6.26 -7.30 9.27
C ALA A 250 4.97 -7.44 8.46
N GLN A 251 4.22 -6.35 8.28
CA GLN A 251 3.06 -6.28 7.40
C GLN A 251 3.14 -4.99 6.57
N PHE A 252 2.88 -5.08 5.26
CA PHE A 252 3.12 -3.99 4.32
C PHE A 252 1.96 -3.83 3.35
N PHE A 253 1.49 -2.60 3.16
CA PHE A 253 0.25 -2.27 2.48
C PHE A 253 0.39 -1.02 1.62
N GLY A 254 -0.62 -0.76 0.79
CA GLY A 254 -0.77 0.46 -0.02
C GLY A 254 -2.23 0.90 -0.08
N HIS A 255 -2.74 1.25 -1.26
CA HIS A 255 -4.13 1.62 -1.56
C HIS A 255 -4.61 2.97 -1.00
N THR A 256 -4.18 3.37 0.19
CA THR A 256 -4.64 4.64 0.77
C THR A 256 -3.94 5.86 0.17
N HIS A 257 -2.88 5.62 -0.60
CA HIS A 257 -2.01 6.61 -1.28
C HIS A 257 -1.19 7.52 -0.36
N VAL A 258 -1.48 7.53 0.93
CA VAL A 258 -0.89 8.38 1.96
C VAL A 258 0.10 7.60 2.83
N ASP A 259 1.00 8.31 3.51
CA ASP A 259 2.02 7.69 4.37
C ASP A 259 1.46 7.49 5.80
N GLU A 260 0.95 6.29 6.07
CA GLU A 260 0.33 5.95 7.35
C GLU A 260 0.72 4.56 7.87
N PHE A 261 0.21 4.20 9.05
CA PHE A 261 0.41 2.89 9.66
C PHE A 261 -0.79 2.51 10.51
N GLU A 262 -0.98 1.22 10.75
CA GLU A 262 -2.04 0.72 11.62
C GLU A 262 -1.46 -0.17 12.72
N MET A 263 -1.92 0.07 13.95
CA MET A 263 -1.53 -0.70 15.12
C MET A 263 -2.47 -1.88 15.36
N PHE A 264 -1.88 -3.01 15.76
CA PHE A 264 -2.60 -4.19 16.24
C PHE A 264 -2.27 -4.43 17.70
N TYR A 265 -3.27 -4.82 18.48
CA TYR A 265 -3.17 -5.07 19.92
C TYR A 265 -3.62 -6.49 20.28
N ASP A 266 -3.27 -6.95 21.47
CA ASP A 266 -3.74 -8.23 22.00
C ASP A 266 -5.28 -8.26 22.07
N GLU A 267 -5.87 -9.41 21.76
CA GLU A 267 -7.34 -9.55 21.69
C GLU A 267 -8.03 -9.44 23.05
N GLU A 268 -7.35 -9.83 24.12
CA GLU A 268 -7.95 -9.93 25.45
C GLU A 268 -8.21 -8.55 26.07
N THR A 269 -7.25 -7.63 25.92
CA THR A 269 -7.30 -6.33 26.60
C THR A 269 -7.22 -5.13 25.65
N LEU A 270 -6.77 -5.33 24.41
CA LEU A 270 -6.52 -4.26 23.43
C LEU A 270 -5.54 -3.19 23.94
N THR A 271 -4.58 -3.57 24.78
CA THR A 271 -3.64 -2.63 25.43
C THR A 271 -2.18 -2.83 25.06
N ARG A 272 -1.77 -4.07 24.76
CA ARG A 272 -0.40 -4.42 24.40
C ARG A 272 -0.25 -4.40 22.88
N PRO A 273 0.58 -3.51 22.31
CA PRO A 273 0.81 -3.52 20.87
C PRO A 273 1.57 -4.79 20.47
N VAL A 274 1.06 -5.50 19.46
CA VAL A 274 1.58 -6.80 18.99
C VAL A 274 2.16 -6.73 17.58
N SER A 275 1.67 -5.82 16.74
CA SER A 275 2.13 -5.67 15.37
C SER A 275 1.83 -4.28 14.84
N VAL A 276 2.53 -3.91 13.77
CA VAL A 276 2.32 -2.70 12.99
C VAL A 276 2.16 -3.10 11.52
N ALA A 277 1.17 -2.54 10.85
CA ALA A 277 1.05 -2.56 9.41
C ALA A 277 1.54 -1.22 8.87
N PHE A 278 2.55 -1.26 8.01
CA PHE A 278 3.02 -0.07 7.32
C PHE A 278 2.23 0.10 6.03
N VAL A 279 1.56 1.25 5.89
CA VAL A 279 0.87 1.62 4.66
C VAL A 279 1.79 2.59 3.93
N ALA A 280 2.35 2.15 2.81
CA ALA A 280 3.24 2.98 2.02
C ALA A 280 2.43 3.99 1.19
N PRO A 281 2.96 5.21 1.00
CA PRO A 281 2.30 6.16 0.13
C PRO A 281 2.46 5.75 -1.33
N SER A 282 1.55 6.23 -2.17
CA SER A 282 1.48 5.87 -3.58
C SER A 282 2.63 6.43 -4.41
N VAL A 283 2.91 5.77 -5.53
CA VAL A 283 3.68 6.38 -6.62
C VAL A 283 2.83 7.44 -7.31
N THR A 284 1.52 7.24 -7.50
CA THR A 284 0.64 8.23 -8.14
C THR A 284 0.52 9.57 -7.39
N THR A 285 0.13 10.61 -8.13
CA THR A 285 -0.28 11.91 -7.60
C THR A 285 -1.70 11.91 -7.05
N TYR A 286 -2.51 10.91 -7.41
CA TYR A 286 -3.93 10.87 -7.05
C TYR A 286 -4.10 10.77 -5.52
N ILE A 287 -4.68 11.74 -4.81
CA ILE A 287 -5.08 13.08 -5.26
C ILE A 287 -4.20 14.11 -4.59
N ASN A 288 -3.70 15.07 -5.37
CA ASN A 288 -3.00 16.25 -4.85
C ASN A 288 -1.73 15.92 -4.01
N LEU A 289 -1.01 14.86 -4.39
CA LEU A 289 0.21 14.42 -3.71
C LEU A 289 1.43 14.54 -4.61
N ASN A 290 2.62 14.65 -4.03
CA ASN A 290 3.84 14.31 -4.77
C ASN A 290 3.85 12.81 -5.12
N PRO A 291 4.45 12.38 -6.24
CA PRO A 291 4.82 10.98 -6.42
C PRO A 291 5.80 10.51 -5.36
N GLY A 292 5.67 9.27 -4.87
CA GLY A 292 6.55 8.74 -3.82
C GLY A 292 6.77 7.23 -3.85
N TYR A 293 7.85 6.77 -3.23
CA TYR A 293 8.08 5.34 -2.96
C TYR A 293 8.79 5.15 -1.61
N ARG A 294 8.83 3.91 -1.14
CA ARG A 294 9.34 3.56 0.19
C ARG A 294 10.47 2.54 0.08
N VAL A 295 11.44 2.64 0.99
CA VAL A 295 12.47 1.62 1.22
C VAL A 295 12.43 1.21 2.69
N TYR A 296 12.36 -0.09 2.96
CA TYR A 296 12.46 -0.64 4.31
C TYR A 296 13.86 -1.17 4.57
N GLU A 297 14.39 -0.86 5.74
CA GLU A 297 15.55 -1.54 6.31
C GLU A 297 15.03 -2.61 7.27
N VAL A 298 15.40 -3.86 7.04
CA VAL A 298 14.95 -5.00 7.85
C VAL A 298 16.14 -5.77 8.39
N ASP A 299 15.89 -6.49 9.48
CA ASP A 299 16.84 -7.42 10.05
C ASP A 299 17.20 -8.51 9.04
N GLY A 300 18.50 -8.67 8.77
CA GLY A 300 18.99 -9.41 7.60
C GLY A 300 18.90 -10.93 7.76
N ALA A 301 19.48 -11.65 6.80
CA ALA A 301 19.47 -13.11 6.81
C ALA A 301 20.63 -13.68 7.64
N TYR A 302 20.33 -14.18 8.84
CA TYR A 302 21.28 -14.91 9.68
C TYR A 302 20.54 -15.78 10.71
N PRO A 303 21.20 -16.81 11.30
CA PRO A 303 20.59 -17.63 12.34
C PRO A 303 20.13 -16.81 13.55
N GLY A 304 18.83 -16.85 13.84
CA GLY A 304 18.24 -16.09 14.94
C GLY A 304 17.83 -14.65 14.59
N SER A 305 17.85 -14.27 13.31
CA SER A 305 17.28 -13.01 12.84
C SER A 305 15.80 -12.88 13.20
N SER A 306 15.40 -11.66 13.53
CA SER A 306 14.00 -11.30 13.78
C SER A 306 13.23 -11.05 12.48
N HIS A 307 13.93 -10.72 11.39
CA HIS A 307 13.37 -10.21 10.13
C HIS A 307 12.43 -8.99 10.28
N ALA A 308 12.47 -8.33 11.44
CA ALA A 308 11.61 -7.19 11.73
C ALA A 308 12.10 -5.94 10.99
N VAL A 309 11.19 -4.99 10.75
CA VAL A 309 11.55 -3.67 10.25
C VAL A 309 12.37 -2.93 11.30
N LEU A 310 13.54 -2.44 10.88
CA LEU A 310 14.48 -1.68 11.71
C LEU A 310 14.31 -0.18 11.51
N ASP A 311 14.05 0.26 10.27
CA ASP A 311 13.73 1.64 9.90
C ASP A 311 13.08 1.67 8.51
N HIS A 312 12.58 2.84 8.09
CA HIS A 312 12.14 3.05 6.71
C HIS A 312 12.40 4.47 6.21
N GLU A 313 12.56 4.58 4.91
CA GLU A 313 12.81 5.84 4.19
C GLU A 313 11.74 6.04 3.12
N THR A 314 11.21 7.25 3.02
CA THR A 314 10.29 7.65 1.94
C THR A 314 11.01 8.62 1.01
N PHE A 315 10.89 8.41 -0.28
CA PHE A 315 11.45 9.23 -1.35
C PHE A 315 10.32 9.82 -2.18
N ILE A 316 10.48 11.03 -2.68
CA ILE A 316 9.47 11.74 -3.47
C ILE A 316 10.08 12.41 -4.70
N LEU A 317 9.22 12.68 -5.68
CA LEU A 317 9.48 13.67 -6.72
C LEU A 317 8.73 14.95 -6.37
N ASN A 318 9.43 16.07 -6.15
CA ASN A 318 8.78 17.36 -5.96
C ASN A 318 8.31 17.89 -7.31
N LEU A 319 7.00 17.80 -7.59
CA LEU A 319 6.44 18.23 -8.88
C LEU A 319 6.59 19.72 -9.13
N THR A 320 6.62 20.54 -8.07
CA THR A 320 6.85 21.99 -8.21
C THR A 320 8.22 22.26 -8.86
N GLU A 321 9.24 21.51 -8.45
CA GLU A 321 10.60 21.62 -8.98
C GLU A 321 10.73 20.91 -10.33
N ALA A 322 10.22 19.68 -10.44
CA ALA A 322 10.35 18.86 -11.64
C ALA A 322 9.64 19.46 -12.87
N ASN A 323 8.50 20.13 -12.65
CA ASN A 323 7.75 20.79 -13.72
C ASN A 323 8.25 22.23 -14.01
N ALA A 324 9.29 22.71 -13.33
CA ALA A 324 9.86 24.02 -13.64
C ALA A 324 10.49 24.00 -15.05
N PRO A 325 10.44 25.11 -15.82
CA PRO A 325 10.96 25.13 -17.19
C PRO A 325 12.43 24.72 -17.27
N GLY A 326 12.72 23.66 -18.04
CA GLY A 326 14.07 23.13 -18.23
C GLY A 326 14.62 22.30 -17.06
N ALA A 327 13.80 21.96 -16.07
CA ALA A 327 14.18 21.10 -14.97
C ALA A 327 14.11 19.61 -15.34
N GLU A 328 14.98 18.83 -14.72
CA GLU A 328 15.00 17.36 -14.78
C GLU A 328 14.41 16.78 -13.49
N PRO A 329 13.79 15.58 -13.53
CA PRO A 329 13.15 15.00 -12.37
C PRO A 329 14.20 14.51 -11.37
N HIS A 330 14.21 15.08 -10.17
CA HIS A 330 15.09 14.66 -9.08
C HIS A 330 14.28 13.99 -7.96
N TRP A 331 14.45 12.67 -7.84
CA TRP A 331 13.89 11.91 -6.73
C TRP A 331 14.75 12.08 -5.47
N GLN A 332 14.16 12.56 -4.39
CA GLN A 332 14.88 12.88 -3.16
C GLN A 332 14.27 12.21 -1.93
N ARG A 333 15.12 11.90 -0.94
CA ARG A 333 14.66 11.37 0.35
C ARG A 333 13.88 12.45 1.09
N LEU A 334 12.60 12.21 1.35
CA LEU A 334 11.75 13.09 2.15
C LEU A 334 12.09 12.95 3.64
N TYR A 335 12.16 11.72 4.14
CA TYR A 335 12.50 11.46 5.54
C TYR A 335 12.97 10.02 5.78
N ARG A 336 13.58 9.81 6.95
CA ARG A 336 13.79 8.50 7.59
C ARG A 336 12.99 8.45 8.88
N ALA A 337 12.26 7.37 9.14
CA ALA A 337 11.23 7.33 10.17
C ALA A 337 11.78 7.57 11.59
N ARG A 338 12.82 6.84 11.98
CA ARG A 338 13.40 6.99 13.32
C ARG A 338 13.98 8.37 13.56
N GLU A 339 14.62 8.95 12.54
CA GLU A 339 15.15 10.31 12.55
C GLU A 339 14.03 11.35 12.69
N ALA A 340 12.99 11.24 11.88
CA ALA A 340 11.92 12.24 11.82
C ALA A 340 11.05 12.28 13.09
N TYR A 341 10.81 11.11 13.67
CA TYR A 341 9.92 10.98 14.83
C TYR A 341 10.68 10.81 16.15
N GLY A 342 12.01 10.68 16.12
CA GLY A 342 12.83 10.40 17.31
C GLY A 342 12.48 9.05 17.93
N LEU A 343 12.34 8.00 17.11
CA LEU A 343 11.98 6.66 17.57
C LEU A 343 13.22 5.84 17.93
N PRO A 344 13.27 5.21 19.11
CA PRO A 344 14.40 4.37 19.48
C PRO A 344 14.44 3.09 18.64
N SER A 345 13.29 2.54 18.22
CA SER A 345 13.18 1.45 17.24
C SER A 345 11.95 1.63 16.35
N ALA A 346 11.83 0.81 15.29
CA ALA A 346 10.62 0.73 14.46
C ALA A 346 9.65 -0.37 14.92
N PHE A 347 9.77 -0.86 16.16
CA PHE A 347 8.94 -1.93 16.70
C PHE A 347 7.57 -1.43 17.19
N PRO A 348 6.56 -2.31 17.33
CA PRO A 348 5.18 -1.90 17.64
C PRO A 348 5.03 -1.01 18.88
N ALA A 349 5.82 -1.23 19.93
CA ALA A 349 5.75 -0.44 21.16
C ALA A 349 6.13 1.04 20.96
N ASP A 350 7.05 1.34 20.04
CA ASP A 350 7.49 2.71 19.77
C ASP A 350 6.52 3.46 18.86
N TRP A 351 5.86 2.75 17.93
CA TRP A 351 4.75 3.29 17.14
C TRP A 351 3.51 3.60 18.00
N ASP A 352 3.14 2.73 18.96
CA ASP A 352 2.08 3.03 19.93
C ASP A 352 2.43 4.28 20.76
N ARG A 353 3.69 4.39 21.21
CA ARG A 353 4.17 5.56 21.95
C ARG A 353 4.14 6.83 21.10
N LEU A 354 4.42 6.73 19.79
CA LEU A 354 4.32 7.85 18.86
C LEU A 354 2.88 8.38 18.79
N ILE A 355 1.87 7.50 18.69
CA ILE A 355 0.45 7.90 18.73
C ILE A 355 0.14 8.68 20.01
N ARG A 356 0.68 8.26 21.17
CA ARG A 356 0.52 8.99 22.43
C ARG A 356 1.18 10.36 22.39
N ARG A 357 2.43 10.43 21.89
CA ARG A 357 3.17 11.71 21.75
C ARG A 357 2.44 12.69 20.84
N PHE A 358 1.82 12.21 19.76
CA PHE A 358 1.02 13.09 18.89
C PHE A 358 -0.11 13.79 19.64
N GLN A 359 -0.69 13.20 20.68
CA GLN A 359 -1.79 13.83 21.44
C GLN A 359 -1.32 15.12 22.12
N ASP A 360 -0.10 15.12 22.64
CA ASP A 360 0.45 16.19 23.48
C ASP A 360 1.40 17.13 22.73
N ASP A 361 2.02 16.67 21.65
CA ASP A 361 2.96 17.45 20.83
C ASP A 361 2.37 17.76 19.44
N GLU A 362 1.81 18.97 19.33
CA GLU A 362 1.20 19.44 18.08
C GLU A 362 2.24 19.64 16.97
N ARG A 363 3.47 20.04 17.29
CA ARG A 363 4.52 20.23 16.26
C ARG A 363 4.90 18.89 15.64
N LEU A 364 5.04 17.86 16.47
CA LEU A 364 5.31 16.50 16.02
C LEU A 364 4.14 15.94 15.18
N PHE A 365 2.90 16.20 15.59
CA PHE A 365 1.72 15.80 14.81
C PHE A 365 1.64 16.53 13.45
N GLN A 366 1.87 17.84 13.39
CA GLN A 366 1.90 18.57 12.13
C GLN A 366 3.06 18.12 11.21
N ARG A 367 4.20 17.70 11.79
CA ARG A 367 5.26 17.05 11.03
C ARG A 367 4.79 15.72 10.42
N PHE A 368 4.09 14.89 11.19
CA PHE A 368 3.47 13.67 10.66
C PHE A 368 2.47 13.99 9.54
N TRP A 369 1.61 15.00 9.72
CA TRP A 369 0.64 15.42 8.71
C TRP A 369 1.29 15.87 7.39
N PHE A 370 2.41 16.59 7.46
CA PHE A 370 3.19 16.95 6.28
C PHE A 370 3.75 15.71 5.56
N LEU A 371 4.29 14.75 6.31
CA LEU A 371 4.86 13.51 5.77
C LEU A 371 3.78 12.56 5.22
N PHE A 372 2.61 12.50 5.86
CA PHE A 372 1.41 11.75 5.44
C PHE A 372 1.03 12.10 4.00
N HIS A 373 1.17 13.38 3.60
CA HIS A 373 0.89 13.86 2.25
C HIS A 373 2.12 13.95 1.35
N LYS A 374 3.17 13.16 1.62
CA LYS A 374 4.41 13.18 0.82
C LYS A 374 5.01 14.59 0.65
N GLY A 375 4.89 15.42 1.68
CA GLY A 375 5.40 16.79 1.69
C GLY A 375 4.54 17.82 0.94
N HIS A 376 3.32 17.46 0.53
CA HIS A 376 2.36 18.37 -0.11
C HIS A 376 0.98 18.31 0.60
N PRO A 377 0.88 18.78 1.85
CA PRO A 377 -0.37 18.74 2.59
C PRO A 377 -1.41 19.72 2.03
N PRO A 378 -2.71 19.50 2.33
CA PRO A 378 -3.75 20.49 2.10
C PRO A 378 -3.41 21.84 2.77
N ARG A 379 -3.96 22.93 2.22
CA ARG A 379 -3.75 24.29 2.77
C ARG A 379 -4.26 24.44 4.19
N GLU A 380 -5.35 23.76 4.52
CA GLU A 380 -5.93 23.78 5.85
C GLU A 380 -5.21 22.79 6.77
N PRO A 381 -4.75 23.22 7.96
CA PRO A 381 -4.09 22.31 8.89
C PRO A 381 -5.08 21.32 9.49
N CYS A 382 -4.61 20.10 9.75
CA CYS A 382 -5.37 19.09 10.48
C CYS A 382 -5.37 19.41 11.98
N LEU A 383 -6.48 19.95 12.48
CA LEU A 383 -6.64 20.34 13.89
C LEU A 383 -7.51 19.32 14.66
N ALA A 384 -8.07 19.71 15.81
CA ALA A 384 -8.66 18.80 16.80
C ALA A 384 -9.54 17.65 16.24
N ALA A 385 -10.54 17.93 15.41
CA ALA A 385 -11.43 16.89 14.89
C ALA A 385 -10.73 15.96 13.88
N CYS A 386 -9.91 16.53 12.99
CA CYS A 386 -9.12 15.78 12.02
C CYS A 386 -8.07 14.91 12.74
N LYS A 387 -7.36 15.49 13.70
CA LYS A 387 -6.37 14.81 14.56
C LYS A 387 -7.00 13.64 15.31
N ALA A 388 -8.16 13.83 15.95
CA ALA A 388 -8.86 12.73 16.64
C ALA A 388 -9.16 11.56 15.69
N ALA A 389 -9.68 11.85 14.50
CA ALA A 389 -10.03 10.84 13.51
C ALA A 389 -8.79 10.14 12.92
N LEU A 390 -7.69 10.87 12.71
CA LEU A 390 -6.44 10.31 12.21
C LEU A 390 -5.76 9.43 13.27
N LEU A 391 -5.64 9.88 14.52
CA LEU A 391 -5.08 9.07 15.60
C LEU A 391 -5.91 7.80 15.86
N CYS A 392 -7.23 7.89 15.73
CA CYS A 392 -8.11 6.72 15.78
C CYS A 392 -7.81 5.76 14.62
N ALA A 393 -7.60 6.25 13.39
CA ALA A 393 -7.26 5.40 12.25
C ALA A 393 -5.92 4.68 12.49
N LEU A 394 -4.87 5.41 12.90
CA LEU A 394 -3.56 4.82 13.17
C LEU A 394 -3.59 3.72 14.25
N ARG A 395 -4.49 3.86 15.23
CA ARG A 395 -4.64 2.91 16.33
C ARG A 395 -5.51 1.69 15.97
N THR A 396 -6.21 1.71 14.84
CA THR A 396 -7.30 0.78 14.56
C THR A 396 -6.99 -0.11 13.35
N GLY A 397 -6.23 -1.20 13.57
CA GLY A 397 -6.08 -2.28 12.57
C GLY A 397 -7.28 -3.26 12.50
N ARG A 398 -8.37 -2.98 13.22
CA ARG A 398 -9.63 -3.75 13.22
C ARG A 398 -10.79 -2.84 12.84
N SER A 399 -11.41 -3.09 11.69
CA SER A 399 -12.54 -2.29 11.21
C SER A 399 -13.69 -2.26 12.23
N ALA A 400 -14.34 -1.10 12.33
CA ALA A 400 -15.54 -0.87 13.14
C ALA A 400 -15.41 -1.09 14.66
N ASP A 401 -14.20 -1.05 15.21
CA ASP A 401 -13.97 -1.18 16.65
C ASP A 401 -13.79 0.18 17.36
N PRO A 402 -14.80 0.70 18.06
CA PRO A 402 -14.67 1.96 18.80
C PRO A 402 -13.74 1.83 20.02
N GLY A 403 -13.52 0.62 20.55
CA GLY A 403 -12.76 0.40 21.79
C GLY A 403 -11.32 0.88 21.70
N LEU A 404 -10.70 0.71 20.53
CA LEU A 404 -9.33 1.16 20.27
C LEU A 404 -9.17 2.68 20.28
N CYS A 405 -10.26 3.44 20.07
CA CYS A 405 -10.22 4.90 19.99
C CYS A 405 -10.61 5.61 21.29
N GLN A 406 -11.27 4.91 22.23
CA GLN A 406 -11.68 5.48 23.53
C GLN A 406 -10.56 6.16 24.34
N PRO A 407 -9.33 5.63 24.42
CA PRO A 407 -8.27 6.24 25.23
C PRO A 407 -7.60 7.44 24.56
N LEU A 408 -7.98 7.83 23.33
CA LEU A 408 -7.33 8.89 22.57
C LEU A 408 -7.88 10.28 22.91
N ARG A 409 -6.98 11.27 22.88
CA ARG A 409 -7.27 12.70 22.97
C ARG A 409 -6.70 13.41 21.73
N PRO A 410 -7.36 14.45 21.21
CA PRO A 410 -8.67 14.96 21.62
C PRO A 410 -9.79 13.93 21.40
N ALA A 411 -10.74 13.88 22.32
CA ALA A 411 -11.83 12.90 22.26
C ALA A 411 -12.87 13.34 21.23
N LEU A 412 -13.28 12.43 20.35
CA LEU A 412 -14.34 12.64 19.38
C LEU A 412 -15.26 11.41 19.38
N PRO A 413 -16.59 11.57 19.40
CA PRO A 413 -17.50 10.42 19.34
C PRO A 413 -17.23 9.57 18.09
N PHE A 414 -17.15 8.25 18.24
CA PHE A 414 -16.84 7.34 17.13
C PHE A 414 -17.74 7.53 15.89
N PRO A 415 -19.07 7.76 16.02
CA PRO A 415 -19.90 8.08 14.85
C PRO A 415 -19.44 9.33 14.07
N ARG A 416 -18.90 10.35 14.77
CA ARG A 416 -18.32 11.53 14.11
C ARG A 416 -17.00 11.21 13.42
N ILE A 417 -16.17 10.35 14.02
CA ILE A 417 -14.96 9.83 13.39
C ILE A 417 -15.30 9.07 12.10
N GLN A 418 -16.30 8.18 12.14
CA GLN A 418 -16.74 7.42 10.96
C GLN A 418 -17.21 8.34 9.83
N VAL A 419 -17.94 9.42 10.13
CA VAL A 419 -18.34 10.42 9.13
C VAL A 419 -17.12 11.06 8.48
N LEU A 420 -16.09 11.42 9.26
CA LEU A 420 -14.86 12.01 8.72
C LEU A 420 -14.10 11.03 7.82
N TRP A 421 -14.06 9.75 8.18
CA TRP A 421 -13.47 8.69 7.36
C TRP A 421 -14.23 8.47 6.05
N GLN A 422 -15.56 8.43 6.10
CA GLN A 422 -16.41 8.23 4.92
C GLN A 422 -16.31 9.38 3.92
N GLN A 423 -16.19 10.62 4.42
CA GLN A 423 -16.08 11.80 3.58
C GLN A 423 -14.68 11.97 2.95
N ARG A 424 -13.74 11.04 3.20
CA ARG A 424 -12.32 11.15 2.84
C ARG A 424 -11.71 12.49 3.27
N ARG A 425 -12.24 13.15 4.31
CA ARG A 425 -11.72 14.44 4.81
C ARG A 425 -10.39 14.32 5.56
N LEU A 426 -9.79 13.13 5.55
CA LEU A 426 -8.44 12.87 6.02
C LEU A 426 -7.43 12.74 4.86
N CYS A 427 -7.88 12.79 3.60
CA CYS A 427 -7.08 12.64 2.38
C CYS A 427 -7.29 13.83 1.45
#